data_AF-A0A3B8JII9-F1
#
_entry.id   AF-A0A3B8JII9-F1
#
_cell.length_a   1.000
_cell.length_b   1.000
_cell.length_c   1.000
_cell.angle_alpha   90.00
_cell.angle_beta   90.00
_cell.angle_gamma   90.00
#
_symmetry.space_group_name_H-M   'P 1'
#
loop_
_entity.id
_entity.type
_entity.pdbx_description
1 polymer ?
#
loop_
_entity_poly.entity_id
_entity_poly.type
_entity_poly.pdbx_seq_one_letter_code
_entity_poly.pdbx_strand_id
1 'polypeptide(L)'
;PGVYQVSGLQLQGISIPHDRVGGRRFGNNLAWQWTQGGIKILHLGGAAAPIGLEQKILIGRPDLALIPVGGGPKAYNPQEAKQVLCLLTPKVVIPTHYRTQAANPEACDLVQVDEFLTLMDGMTVRRANSDTIT
;
A
#
# COMPACT_ATOMS: atom_id res chain seq x y z
N PRO A 1 14.23 7.15 -5.90
CA PRO A 1 14.13 7.35 -4.43
C PRO A 1 14.81 8.66 -4.06
N GLY A 2 14.39 9.29 -2.96
CA GLY A 2 14.93 10.58 -2.55
C GLY A 2 13.96 11.41 -1.73
N VAL A 3 14.43 12.57 -1.27
CA VAL A 3 13.61 13.57 -0.58
C VAL A 3 13.41 14.76 -1.50
N TYR A 4 12.16 15.17 -1.66
CA TYR A 4 11.75 16.26 -2.54
C TYR A 4 10.92 17.26 -1.76
N GLN A 5 11.05 18.55 -2.11
CA GLN A 5 10.25 19.63 -1.55
C GLN A 5 9.33 20.16 -2.64
N VAL A 6 8.01 20.05 -2.45
CA VAL A 6 7.00 20.49 -3.43
C VAL A 6 5.90 21.24 -2.68
N SER A 7 5.70 22.51 -3.03
CA SER A 7 4.64 23.36 -2.44
C SER A 7 4.61 23.34 -0.90
N GLY A 8 5.78 23.36 -0.26
CA GLY A 8 5.91 23.34 1.21
C GLY A 8 5.75 21.96 1.86
N LEU A 9 5.50 20.91 1.08
CA LEU A 9 5.48 19.53 1.55
C LEU A 9 6.83 18.86 1.27
N GLN A 10 7.32 18.11 2.27
CA GLN A 10 8.43 17.18 2.08
C GLN A 10 7.89 15.80 1.70
N LEU A 11 8.25 15.33 0.51
CA LEU A 11 7.92 14.00 0.01
C LEU A 11 9.17 13.11 0.04
N GLN A 12 9.07 11.97 0.71
CA GLN A 12 10.11 10.96 0.76
C GLN A 12 9.71 9.77 -0.12
N GLY A 13 10.48 9.52 -1.16
CA GLY A 13 10.35 8.37 -2.04
C GLY A 13 11.25 7.22 -1.59
N ILE A 14 10.65 6.09 -1.23
CA ILE A 14 11.32 4.89 -0.68
C ILE A 14 11.23 3.78 -1.73
N SER A 15 12.38 3.29 -2.20
CA SER A 15 12.44 2.26 -3.23
C SER A 15 12.11 0.88 -2.65
N ILE A 16 11.23 0.15 -3.33
CA ILE A 16 10.84 -1.23 -3.01
C ILE A 16 10.84 -2.01 -4.32
N PRO A 17 11.36 -3.24 -4.41
CA PRO A 17 11.23 -4.01 -5.63
C PRO A 17 9.75 -4.23 -6.02
N HIS A 18 9.44 -4.09 -7.30
CA HIS A 18 8.07 -4.19 -7.84
C HIS A 18 7.64 -5.65 -8.13
N ASP A 19 8.39 -6.62 -7.62
CA ASP A 19 8.11 -8.05 -7.71
C ASP A 19 8.75 -8.81 -6.54
N ARG A 20 8.52 -10.12 -6.48
CA ARG A 20 9.06 -11.03 -5.44
C ARG A 20 10.45 -11.58 -5.79
N VAL A 21 11.07 -11.10 -6.86
CA VAL A 21 12.35 -11.58 -7.41
C VAL A 21 13.37 -10.44 -7.55
N GLY A 22 13.32 -9.48 -6.62
CA GLY A 22 14.31 -8.41 -6.52
C GLY A 22 14.17 -7.32 -7.59
N GLY A 23 12.99 -7.14 -8.16
CA GLY A 23 12.71 -6.14 -9.19
C GLY A 23 13.16 -6.57 -10.58
N ARG A 24 13.56 -7.83 -10.77
CA ARG A 24 14.09 -8.33 -12.05
C ARG A 24 13.06 -8.29 -13.18
N ARG A 25 11.77 -8.44 -12.87
CA ARG A 25 10.69 -8.47 -13.87
C ARG A 25 10.12 -7.09 -14.13
N PHE A 26 9.92 -6.29 -13.09
CA PHE A 26 9.17 -5.02 -13.19
C PHE A 26 9.92 -3.80 -12.63
N GLY A 27 11.21 -3.94 -12.30
CA GLY A 27 12.01 -2.89 -11.71
C GLY A 27 11.60 -2.57 -10.27
N ASN A 28 11.62 -1.29 -9.94
CA ASN A 28 11.32 -0.80 -8.59
C ASN A 28 9.98 -0.06 -8.55
N ASN A 29 9.21 -0.37 -7.52
CA ASN A 29 8.14 0.45 -6.98
C ASN A 29 8.75 1.60 -6.17
N LEU A 30 8.08 2.75 -6.19
CA LEU A 30 8.42 3.88 -5.33
C LEU A 30 7.26 4.14 -4.38
N ALA A 31 7.44 3.77 -3.12
CA ALA A 31 6.50 4.16 -2.07
C ALA A 31 6.74 5.64 -1.73
N TRP A 32 5.66 6.38 -1.53
CA TRP A 32 5.72 7.81 -1.20
C TRP A 32 5.23 8.04 0.22
N GLN A 33 6.00 8.80 0.98
CA GLN A 33 5.67 9.19 2.34
C GLN A 33 5.74 10.71 2.48
N TRP A 34 4.76 11.30 3.13
CA TRP A 34 4.76 12.73 3.46
C TRP A 34 3.91 12.98 4.72
N THR A 35 4.02 14.21 5.25
CA THR A 35 3.17 14.66 6.36
C THR A 35 2.32 15.83 5.89
N GLN A 36 1.02 15.77 6.13
CA GLN A 36 0.08 16.83 5.78
C GLN A 36 -0.98 16.95 6.88
N GLY A 37 -1.21 18.17 7.38
CA GLY A 37 -2.17 18.39 8.47
C GLY A 37 -1.86 17.60 9.75
N GLY A 38 -0.57 17.31 10.01
CA GLY A 38 -0.15 16.48 11.14
C GLY A 38 -0.33 14.97 10.96
N ILE A 39 -0.81 14.52 9.80
CA ILE A 39 -1.00 13.10 9.48
C ILE A 39 0.18 12.61 8.65
N LYS A 40 0.87 11.57 9.10
CA LYS A 40 1.91 10.89 8.33
C LYS A 40 1.28 9.87 7.37
N ILE A 41 1.32 10.17 6.08
CA ILE A 41 0.69 9.38 5.03
C ILE A 41 1.76 8.56 4.32
N LEU A 42 1.48 7.27 4.11
CA LEU A 42 2.29 6.35 3.33
C LEU A 42 1.45 5.78 2.19
N HIS A 43 1.87 6.01 0.95
CA HIS A 43 1.34 5.37 -0.23
C HIS A 43 2.32 4.32 -0.74
N LEU A 44 1.98 3.03 -0.59
CA LEU A 44 2.89 1.93 -0.95
C LEU A 44 2.97 1.64 -2.45
N GLY A 45 2.13 2.24 -3.28
CA GLY A 45 2.19 2.02 -4.73
C GLY A 45 1.83 0.58 -5.09
N GLY A 46 2.55 0.01 -6.07
CA GLY A 46 2.49 -1.42 -6.43
C GLY A 46 3.54 -2.25 -5.70
N ALA A 47 3.71 -2.05 -4.39
CA ALA A 47 4.66 -2.86 -3.62
C ALA A 47 4.28 -4.35 -3.68
N ALA A 48 5.27 -5.21 -3.93
CA ALA A 48 5.11 -6.66 -4.00
C ALA A 48 6.19 -7.43 -3.23
N ALA A 49 7.39 -6.86 -3.11
CA ALA A 49 8.46 -7.42 -2.27
C ALA A 49 8.18 -7.17 -0.77
N PRO A 50 8.57 -8.08 0.14
CA PRO A 50 8.52 -7.83 1.57
C PRO A 50 9.23 -6.53 1.98
N ILE A 51 8.71 -5.83 2.99
CA ILE A 51 9.37 -4.64 3.56
C ILE A 51 10.58 -5.10 4.39
N GLY A 52 11.78 -4.77 3.90
CA GLY A 52 13.04 -5.02 4.60
C GLY A 52 13.30 -4.04 5.75
N LEU A 53 14.40 -4.27 6.47
CA LEU A 53 14.81 -3.44 7.61
C LEU A 53 15.01 -1.97 7.22
N GLU A 54 15.67 -1.71 6.09
CA GLU A 54 15.92 -0.36 5.60
C GLU A 54 14.61 0.39 5.31
N GLN A 55 13.70 -0.24 4.54
CA GLN A 55 12.39 0.35 4.24
C GLN A 55 11.60 0.58 5.53
N LYS A 56 11.61 -0.37 6.48
CA LYS A 56 10.93 -0.22 7.77
C LYS A 56 11.48 0.98 8.56
N ILE A 57 12.79 1.20 8.59
CA ILE A 57 13.40 2.34 9.28
C ILE A 57 12.98 3.67 8.63
N LEU A 58 13.02 3.75 7.29
CA LEU A 58 12.63 4.97 6.56
C LEU A 58 11.13 5.27 6.68
N ILE A 59 10.29 4.23 6.64
CA ILE A 59 8.84 4.36 6.80
C ILE A 59 8.49 4.70 8.25
N GLY A 60 9.08 4.03 9.23
CA GLY A 60 8.67 4.12 10.63
C GLY A 60 7.22 3.66 10.82
N ARG A 61 6.41 4.42 11.56
CA ARG A 61 4.98 4.16 11.76
C ARG A 61 4.15 5.25 11.07
N PRO A 62 3.48 4.97 9.94
CA PRO A 62 2.56 5.92 9.32
C PRO A 62 1.24 5.99 10.10
N ASP A 63 0.54 7.11 10.04
CA ASP A 63 -0.82 7.22 10.58
C ASP A 63 -1.82 6.62 9.59
N LEU A 64 -1.65 6.89 8.29
CA LEU A 64 -2.47 6.40 7.20
C LEU A 64 -1.61 5.62 6.20
N ALA A 65 -2.00 4.39 5.88
CA ALA A 65 -1.37 3.57 4.85
C ALA A 65 -2.34 3.28 3.70
N LEU A 66 -1.97 3.66 2.47
CA LEU A 66 -2.57 3.17 1.24
C LEU A 66 -1.76 1.97 0.74
N ILE A 67 -2.37 0.79 0.72
CA ILE A 67 -1.66 -0.49 0.52
C ILE A 67 -2.33 -1.34 -0.57
N PRO A 68 -1.59 -1.87 -1.55
CA PRO A 68 -2.16 -2.79 -2.52
C PRO A 68 -2.56 -4.11 -1.85
N VAL A 69 -3.70 -4.68 -2.21
CA VAL A 69 -4.19 -5.94 -1.61
C VAL A 69 -4.69 -6.97 -2.61
N GLY A 70 -4.75 -6.64 -3.91
CA GLY A 70 -5.33 -7.52 -4.92
C GLY A 70 -4.40 -8.60 -5.48
N GLY A 71 -3.12 -8.60 -5.14
CA GLY A 71 -2.18 -9.62 -5.60
C GLY A 71 -1.68 -9.42 -7.03
N GLY A 72 -1.67 -10.51 -7.81
CA GLY A 72 -1.00 -10.53 -9.12
C GLY A 72 0.54 -10.51 -9.01
N PRO A 73 1.24 -10.40 -10.15
CA PRO A 73 2.69 -10.52 -10.21
C PRO A 73 3.43 -9.29 -9.66
N LYS A 74 2.72 -8.15 -9.50
CA LYS A 74 3.28 -6.82 -9.28
C LYS A 74 2.67 -6.04 -8.11
N ALA A 75 1.93 -6.71 -7.24
CA ALA A 75 1.36 -6.11 -6.03
C ALA A 75 1.24 -7.17 -4.93
N TYR A 76 1.17 -6.71 -3.68
CA TYR A 76 0.87 -7.58 -2.54
C TYR A 76 -0.48 -8.25 -2.72
N ASN A 77 -0.52 -9.54 -2.40
CA ASN A 77 -1.75 -10.26 -2.16
C ASN A 77 -2.30 -9.93 -0.76
N PRO A 78 -3.52 -10.40 -0.42
CA PRO A 78 -4.12 -10.12 0.89
C PRO A 78 -3.25 -10.50 2.10
N GLN A 79 -2.56 -11.65 2.05
CA GLN A 79 -1.74 -12.16 3.14
C GLN A 79 -0.46 -11.35 3.34
N GLU A 80 0.22 -10.99 2.25
CA GLU A 80 1.41 -10.14 2.27
C GLU A 80 1.06 -8.74 2.77
N ALA A 81 -0.07 -8.18 2.33
CA ALA A 81 -0.56 -6.90 2.82
C ALA A 81 -0.79 -6.92 4.33
N LYS A 82 -1.43 -7.97 4.86
CA LYS A 82 -1.61 -8.16 6.31
C LYS A 82 -0.27 -8.20 7.05
N GLN A 83 0.72 -8.93 6.54
CA GLN A 83 2.06 -8.98 7.15
C GLN A 83 2.71 -7.60 7.22
N VAL A 84 2.60 -6.81 6.16
CA VAL A 84 3.09 -5.43 6.12
C VAL A 84 2.36 -4.54 7.12
N LEU A 85 1.05 -4.69 7.28
CA LEU A 85 0.28 -3.94 8.27
C LEU A 85 0.64 -4.31 9.72
N CYS A 86 0.90 -5.59 10.00
CA CYS A 86 1.44 -6.02 11.29
C CYS A 86 2.82 -5.40 11.57
N LEU A 87 3.64 -5.20 10.54
CA LEU A 87 4.97 -4.62 10.66
C LEU A 87 4.95 -3.10 10.91
N LEU A 88 4.09 -2.38 10.19
CA LEU A 88 4.05 -0.91 10.18
C LEU A 88 3.06 -0.33 11.19
N THR A 89 2.04 -1.11 11.58
CA THR A 89 1.00 -0.73 12.56
C THR A 89 0.35 0.64 12.31
N PRO A 90 -0.17 0.91 11.09
CA PRO A 90 -0.87 2.18 10.83
C PRO A 90 -2.17 2.28 11.62
N LYS A 91 -2.64 3.50 11.84
CA LYS A 91 -3.93 3.76 12.51
C LYS A 91 -5.11 3.61 11.56
N VAL A 92 -4.93 4.02 10.30
CA VAL A 92 -5.93 3.93 9.23
C VAL A 92 -5.30 3.22 8.03
N VAL A 93 -6.08 2.32 7.42
CA VAL A 93 -5.69 1.57 6.23
C VAL A 93 -6.71 1.82 5.13
N ILE A 94 -6.22 2.19 3.95
CA ILE A 94 -7.02 2.26 2.72
C ILE A 94 -6.47 1.19 1.77
N PRO A 95 -7.19 0.08 1.53
CA PRO A 95 -6.77 -0.90 0.54
C PRO A 95 -6.83 -0.30 -0.87
N THR A 96 -5.84 -0.64 -1.71
CA THR A 96 -5.73 -0.23 -3.11
C THR A 96 -5.44 -1.45 -4.00
N HIS A 97 -5.43 -1.24 -5.33
CA HIS A 97 -5.04 -2.26 -6.32
C HIS A 97 -5.72 -3.63 -6.13
N TYR A 98 -7.03 -3.64 -5.93
CA TYR A 98 -7.87 -4.84 -5.94
C TYR A 98 -8.82 -4.82 -7.14
N ARG A 99 -9.37 -5.98 -7.50
CA ARG A 99 -10.32 -6.10 -8.59
C ARG A 99 -11.62 -5.39 -8.26
N THR A 100 -12.02 -4.47 -9.13
CA THR A 100 -13.31 -3.78 -9.08
C THR A 100 -14.28 -4.38 -10.09
N GLN A 101 -15.56 -4.00 -10.01
CA GLN A 101 -16.59 -4.43 -10.96
C GLN A 101 -16.34 -3.96 -12.40
N ALA A 102 -15.50 -2.94 -12.58
CA ALA A 102 -15.13 -2.41 -13.90
C ALA A 102 -14.05 -3.25 -14.62
N ALA A 103 -13.39 -4.18 -13.92
CA ALA A 103 -12.34 -5.01 -14.51
C ALA A 103 -12.93 -6.21 -15.27
N ASN A 104 -12.32 -6.59 -16.39
CA ASN A 104 -12.64 -7.85 -17.06
C ASN A 104 -12.12 -9.04 -16.19
N PRO A 105 -13.00 -9.91 -15.66
CA PRO A 105 -12.59 -11.03 -14.81
C PRO A 105 -11.66 -12.04 -15.49
N GLU A 106 -11.71 -12.14 -16.82
CA GLU A 106 -10.90 -13.08 -17.61
C GLU A 106 -9.48 -12.55 -17.87
N ALA A 107 -9.29 -11.23 -17.80
CA ALA A 107 -8.03 -10.55 -18.06
C ALA A 107 -7.39 -9.91 -16.81
N CYS A 108 -8.12 -9.89 -15.68
CA CYS A 108 -7.66 -9.31 -14.43
C CYS A 108 -7.36 -10.41 -13.41
N ASP A 109 -6.08 -10.55 -13.09
CA ASP A 109 -5.53 -11.52 -12.14
C ASP A 109 -5.56 -11.03 -10.68
N LEU A 110 -6.21 -9.89 -10.42
CA LEU A 110 -6.39 -9.35 -9.08
C LEU A 110 -7.58 -10.02 -8.38
N VAL A 111 -7.45 -10.20 -7.07
CA VAL A 111 -8.55 -10.62 -6.20
C VAL A 111 -9.41 -9.44 -5.76
N GLN A 112 -10.61 -9.74 -5.25
CA GLN A 112 -11.51 -8.73 -4.71
C GLN A 112 -11.05 -8.26 -3.31
N VAL A 113 -11.46 -7.05 -2.92
CA VAL A 113 -11.11 -6.48 -1.60
C VAL A 113 -11.62 -7.32 -0.44
N ASP A 114 -12.71 -8.06 -0.61
CA ASP A 114 -13.33 -8.86 0.45
C ASP A 114 -12.41 -9.99 0.95
N GLU A 115 -11.51 -10.51 0.11
CA GLU A 115 -10.50 -11.49 0.54
C GLU A 115 -9.54 -10.89 1.57
N PHE A 116 -9.14 -9.63 1.37
CA PHE A 116 -8.33 -8.89 2.34
C PHE A 116 -9.14 -8.54 3.60
N LEU A 117 -10.36 -8.04 3.45
CA LEU A 117 -11.20 -7.69 4.61
C LEU A 117 -11.49 -8.90 5.50
N THR A 118 -11.68 -10.09 4.92
CA THR A 118 -11.86 -11.34 5.67
C THR A 118 -10.63 -11.69 6.52
N LEU A 119 -9.42 -11.45 6.01
CA LEU A 119 -8.18 -11.68 6.77
C LEU A 119 -7.96 -10.64 7.88
N MET A 120 -8.55 -9.45 7.74
CA MET A 120 -8.50 -8.36 8.72
C MET A 120 -9.70 -8.39 9.66
N ASP A 121 -10.30 -9.55 9.86
CA ASP A 121 -11.41 -9.75 10.80
C ASP A 121 -11.10 -9.15 12.18
N GLY A 122 -12.12 -8.54 12.79
CA GLY A 122 -12.00 -7.76 14.03
C GLY A 122 -11.56 -6.30 13.86
N MET A 123 -11.15 -5.86 12.65
CA MET A 123 -10.96 -4.44 12.38
C MET A 123 -12.28 -3.74 12.02
N THR A 124 -12.45 -2.50 12.49
CA THR A 124 -13.59 -1.67 12.07
C THR A 124 -13.45 -1.29 10.59
N VAL A 125 -14.41 -1.74 9.78
CA VAL A 125 -14.48 -1.40 8.35
C VAL A 125 -15.53 -0.32 8.12
N ARG A 126 -15.11 0.83 7.55
CA ARG A 126 -16.02 1.86 7.05
C ARG A 126 -16.00 1.88 5.53
N ARG A 127 -17.15 1.64 4.90
CA ARG A 127 -17.35 1.83 3.46
C ARG A 127 -17.95 3.22 3.23
N ALA A 128 -17.24 4.08 2.51
CA ALA A 128 -17.71 5.43 2.17
C ALA A 128 -18.29 5.46 0.76
N ASN A 129 -19.41 6.16 0.57
CA ASN A 129 -20.00 6.43 -0.75
C ASN A 129 -19.57 7.80 -1.29
N SER A 130 -18.42 8.29 -0.84
CA SER A 130 -17.82 9.57 -1.19
C SER A 130 -16.31 9.44 -1.32
N ASP A 131 -15.70 10.36 -2.04
CA ASP A 131 -14.25 10.56 -2.09
C ASP A 131 -13.71 11.28 -0.84
N THR A 132 -14.62 11.76 0.01
CA THR A 132 -14.32 12.50 1.24
C THR A 132 -14.57 11.64 2.47
N ILE A 133 -13.64 11.70 3.43
CA ILE A 133 -13.75 11.12 4.77
C ILE A 133 -13.96 12.27 5.74
N THR A 134 -15.13 12.32 6.37
CA THR A 134 -15.44 13.18 7.52
C THR A 134 -15.34 12.44 8.84
#